data_AF-A0A821JHS4-F1
#
_entry.id   AF-A0A821JHS4-F1
#
_cell.length_a   1.000
_cell.length_b   1.000
_cell.length_c   1.000
_cell.angle_alpha   90.00
_cell.angle_beta   90.00
_cell.angle_gamma   90.00
#
_symmetry.space_group_name_H-M   'P 1'
#
loop_
_entity.id
_entity.type
_entity.pdbx_description
1 polymer ?
#
loop_
_entity_poly.entity_id
_entity_poly.type
_entity_poly.pdbx_seq_one_letter_code
_entity_poly.pdbx_strand_id
1 'polypeptide(L)' 'ELDSNGNDLRLIFCPIHKNETLKYFCATCNMPICSTCATTDHGRVGHEFISLSDAGK' A
#
# COMPACT_ATOMS: atom_id res chain seq x y z
N GLU A 1 -3.68 0.08 -19.78
CA GLU A 1 -5.10 0.44 -19.59
C GLU A 1 -5.13 1.58 -18.59
N LEU A 2 -5.57 2.75 -19.03
CA LEU A 2 -5.52 4.03 -18.31
C LEU A 2 -6.97 4.33 -17.93
N ASP A 3 -7.27 4.64 -16.66
CA ASP A 3 -8.63 5.05 -16.32
C ASP A 3 -8.95 6.42 -16.93
N SER A 4 -10.19 6.57 -17.38
CA SER A 4 -10.65 7.66 -18.23
C SER A 4 -10.70 9.04 -17.56
N ASN A 5 -10.13 9.23 -16.37
CA ASN A 5 -10.20 10.49 -15.61
C ASN A 5 -8.94 11.34 -15.62
N GLY A 6 -7.87 10.97 -16.32
CA GLY A 6 -6.72 11.86 -16.55
C GLY A 6 -6.02 12.38 -15.28
N ASN A 7 -6.22 11.72 -14.14
CA ASN A 7 -5.47 11.98 -12.92
C ASN A 7 -4.28 11.02 -12.92
N ASP A 8 -3.05 11.54 -13.01
CA ASP A 8 -1.81 10.77 -12.80
C ASP A 8 -1.68 10.42 -11.31
N LEU A 9 -2.67 9.72 -10.75
CA LEU A 9 -2.51 9.00 -9.50
C LEU A 9 -1.67 7.80 -9.86
N ARG A 10 -0.34 7.94 -9.86
CA ARG A 10 0.59 6.84 -10.11
C ARG A 10 0.24 5.70 -9.17
N LEU A 11 -0.53 4.74 -9.67
CA LEU A 11 -0.91 3.55 -8.94
C LEU A 11 0.39 2.77 -8.70
N ILE A 12 0.95 2.91 -7.50
CA ILE A 12 2.15 2.18 -7.15
C ILE A 12 1.73 0.76 -6.81
N PHE A 13 2.15 -0.19 -7.63
CA PHE A 13 1.91 -1.60 -7.40
C PHE A 13 2.90 -2.17 -6.39
N CYS A 14 2.46 -3.17 -5.64
CA CYS A 14 3.33 -3.89 -4.75
C CYS A 14 4.37 -4.69 -5.57
N PRO A 15 5.68 -4.59 -5.24
CA PRO A 15 6.71 -5.34 -5.95
C PRO A 15 6.58 -6.87 -5.74
N ILE A 16 5.96 -7.28 -4.62
CA ILE A 16 5.74 -8.68 -4.26
C ILE A 16 4.40 -9.16 -4.83
N HIS A 17 3.34 -8.39 -4.63
CA HIS A 17 1.98 -8.70 -5.05
C HIS A 17 1.60 -7.85 -6.27
N LYS A 18 2.05 -8.24 -7.47
CA LYS A 18 1.99 -7.42 -8.70
C LYS A 18 0.58 -6.92 -9.11
N ASN A 19 -0.49 -7.57 -8.63
CA ASN A 19 -1.88 -7.17 -8.88
C ASN A 19 -2.47 -6.26 -7.79
N GLU A 20 -1.74 -6.03 -6.71
CA GLU A 20 -2.19 -5.21 -5.59
C GLU A 20 -1.50 -3.85 -5.61
N THR A 21 -2.26 -2.80 -5.32
CA THR A 21 -1.71 -1.46 -5.14
C THR A 21 -1.27 -1.24 -3.69
N LEU A 22 -0.26 -0.40 -3.49
CA LEU A 22 0.15 0.03 -2.16
C LEU A 22 -0.93 0.94 -1.56
N LYS A 23 -1.40 0.59 -0.36
CA LYS A 23 -2.51 1.27 0.33
C LYS A 23 -2.20 1.62 1.78
N TYR A 24 -1.10 1.10 2.32
CA TYR A 24 -0.67 1.30 3.70
C TYR A 24 0.78 1.75 3.75
N PHE A 25 1.17 2.40 4.82
CA PHE A 25 2.56 2.71 5.16
C PHE A 25 2.93 1.96 6.43
N CYS A 26 3.93 1.08 6.35
CA CYS A 26 4.46 0.37 7.50
C CYS A 26 5.47 1.27 8.21
N ALA A 27 5.16 1.69 9.44
CA ALA A 27 6.03 2.53 10.25
C ALA A 27 7.29 1.78 10.70
N THR A 28 7.16 0.48 10.98
CA THR A 28 8.31 -0.36 11.39
C THR A 28 9.33 -0.54 10.26
N CYS A 29 8.87 -0.73 9.02
CA CYS A 29 9.75 -0.90 7.86
C CYS A 29 10.03 0.40 7.10
N ASN A 30 9.36 1.49 7.50
CA ASN A 30 9.40 2.79 6.85
C ASN A 30 9.16 2.73 5.33
N MET A 31 8.17 1.95 4.91
CA MET A 31 7.88 1.69 3.49
C MET A 31 6.39 1.46 3.21
N PRO A 32 5.91 1.82 2.00
CA PRO A 32 4.54 1.54 1.58
C PRO A 32 4.32 0.06 1.27
N ILE A 33 3.18 -0.48 1.70
CA ILE A 33 2.79 -1.89 1.55
C ILE A 33 1.34 -2.01 1.04
N CYS A 34 1.00 -3.14 0.43
CA CYS A 34 -0.38 -3.45 0.02
C CYS A 34 -1.17 -4.15 1.14
N SER A 35 -2.48 -4.34 0.92
CA SER A 35 -3.37 -5.03 1.87
C SER A 35 -2.94 -6.47 2.16
N THR A 36 -2.44 -7.19 1.16
CA THR A 36 -1.93 -8.55 1.34
C THR A 36 -0.69 -8.55 2.23
N CYS A 37 0.29 -7.70 1.94
CA CYS A 37 1.46 -7.51 2.81
C CYS A 37 1.08 -7.19 4.27
N ALA A 38 0.07 -6.33 4.47
CA ALA A 38 -0.42 -5.97 5.79
C ALA A 38 -1.05 -7.15 6.56
N THR A 39 -1.65 -8.13 5.87
CA THR A 39 -2.35 -9.27 6.52
C THR A 39 -1.54 -10.55 6.59
N THR A 40 -0.66 -10.80 5.63
CA THR A 40 0.07 -12.08 5.50
C THR A 40 1.50 -12.02 6.02
N ASP A 41 2.12 -10.84 6.04
CA ASP A 41 3.53 -10.67 6.40
C ASP A 41 3.64 -9.72 7.60
N HIS A 42 3.50 -8.42 7.37
CA HIS A 42 3.66 -7.38 8.38
C HIS A 42 2.69 -7.50 9.56
N GLY A 43 1.41 -7.79 9.31
CA GLY A 43 0.43 -7.98 10.38
C GLY A 43 0.64 -9.26 11.18
N ARG A 44 1.23 -10.31 10.58
CA ARG A 44 1.55 -11.54 11.30
C ARG A 44 2.70 -11.36 12.28
N VAL A 45 3.69 -10.55 11.92
CA VAL A 45 4.82 -10.20 12.78
C VAL A 45 4.54 -9.04 13.73
N GLY A 46 3.38 -8.39 13.60
CA GLY A 46 2.95 -7.31 14.48
C GLY A 46 3.58 -5.95 14.18
N HIS A 47 3.92 -5.68 12.92
CA HIS A 47 4.38 -4.35 12.53
C HIS A 47 3.25 -3.33 12.55
N GLU A 48 3.56 -2.10 12.95
CA GLU A 48 2.61 -1.00 12.89
C GLU A 48 2.52 -0.42 11.47
N PHE A 49 1.30 -0.24 10.98
CA PHE A 49 1.04 0.37 9.68
C PHE A 49 -0.23 1.22 9.70
N ILE A 50 -0.23 2.27 8.89
CA ILE A 50 -1.37 3.20 8.74
C ILE A 50 -1.87 3.18 7.29
N SER A 51 -3.16 3.46 7.07
CA SER A 51 -3.71 3.56 5.71
C SER A 51 -3.29 4.87 5.05
N LEU A 52 -2.75 4.80 3.84
CA LEU A 52 -2.36 5.97 3.05
C LEU A 52 -3.56 6.88 2.72
N SER A 53 -4.76 6.32 2.63
CA SER A 53 -6.00 7.09 2.44
C SER A 53 -6.33 8.03 3.60
N ASP A 54 -5.78 7.77 4.79
CA ASP A 54 -6.03 8.59 5.99
C ASP A 54 -4.85 9.53 6.30
N ALA A 55 -3.67 9.27 5.75
CA ALA A 55 -2.44 10.05 5.95
C ALA A 55 -2.41 11.41 5.19
N GLY A 56 -3.53 11.87 4.64
CA GLY A 56 -3.63 13.08 3.81
C GLY A 56 -4.79 14.02 4.15
N LYS A 57 -5.35 13.93 5.36
CA LYS A 57 -6.31 14.92 5.89
C LYS A 57 -5.62 15.99 6.71
#